data_AF-A0A967J664-F1
#
_entry.id   AF-A0A967J664-F1
#
_cell.length_a   1.000
_cell.length_b   1.000
_cell.length_c   1.000
_cell.angle_alpha   90.00
_cell.angle_beta   90.00
_cell.angle_gamma   90.00
#
_symmetry.space_group_name_H-M   'P 1'
#
loop_
_entity.id
_entity.type
_entity.pdbx_description
1 polymer ?
#
loop_
_entity_poly.entity_id
_entity_poly.type
_entity_poly.pdbx_seq_one_letter_code
_entity_poly.pdbx_strand_id
1 'polypeptide(L)'
;DDARAEAAALGTHMEAIRERLRARAVDVYVAPRRDALDQLNSGDLLQTALRQSFLSEVVGDEYELVDQLRTAQADQDAAQRVADAAAADARAEQAELDVRLDELADARAEAEELRAEVQFRIADWEAVNAEIAAADAEIAAEIRRLEEALARQAAEEAAAARRAAEEAAAQEAAEADEAAEDGEAGGAELEITEPVAVGGFTVTHRPVPGPVTSSFGPRMHPIFGTTRPHNGIDFDGDTGDPIVAAASGNVLMA
;
A
#
# COMPACT_ATOMS: atom_id res chain seq x y z
N ASP A 1 41.51 -4.23 7.57
CA ASP A 1 42.19 -3.01 8.06
C ASP A 1 43.64 -2.99 7.67
N ASP A 2 43.90 -2.61 6.42
CA ASP A 2 45.25 -2.45 5.89
C ASP A 2 46.04 -1.40 6.69
N ALA A 3 45.37 -0.35 7.18
CA ALA A 3 45.99 0.69 8.02
C ALA A 3 46.54 0.17 9.35
N ARG A 4 45.87 -0.81 9.99
CA ARG A 4 46.37 -1.44 11.23
C ARG A 4 47.55 -2.37 10.96
N ALA A 5 47.52 -3.07 9.84
CA ALA A 5 48.63 -3.91 9.40
C ALA A 5 49.87 -3.05 9.07
N GLU A 6 49.67 -1.91 8.42
CA GLU A 6 50.72 -0.93 8.11
C GLU A 6 51.32 -0.30 9.38
N ALA A 7 50.48 0.12 10.34
CA ALA A 7 50.95 0.63 11.63
C ALA A 7 51.77 -0.41 12.42
N ALA A 8 51.40 -1.69 12.37
CA ALA A 8 52.15 -2.78 12.98
C ALA A 8 53.49 -3.05 12.28
N ALA A 9 53.52 -2.96 10.94
CA ALA A 9 54.74 -3.07 10.15
C ALA A 9 55.73 -1.93 10.45
N LEU A 10 55.24 -0.69 10.54
CA LEU A 10 56.02 0.48 10.94
C LEU A 10 56.60 0.33 12.35
N GLY A 11 55.81 -0.19 13.30
CA GLY A 11 56.29 -0.49 14.66
C GLY A 11 57.45 -1.49 14.66
N THR A 12 57.34 -2.56 13.86
CA THR A 12 58.41 -3.55 13.70
C THR A 12 59.67 -2.94 13.08
N HIS A 13 59.52 -2.06 12.08
CA HIS A 13 60.63 -1.36 11.45
C HIS A 13 61.36 -0.42 12.42
N MET A 14 60.60 0.32 13.25
CA MET A 14 61.15 1.19 14.28
C MET A 14 61.93 0.43 15.36
N GLU A 15 61.46 -0.74 15.77
CA GLU A 15 62.19 -1.60 16.71
C GLU A 15 63.54 -2.04 16.14
N ALA A 16 63.58 -2.42 14.86
CA ALA A 16 64.83 -2.77 14.18
C ALA A 16 65.82 -1.58 14.13
N ILE A 17 65.34 -0.35 13.86
CA ILE A 17 66.19 0.86 13.88
C ILE A 17 66.69 1.14 15.31
N ARG A 18 65.83 1.04 16.32
CA ARG A 18 66.21 1.22 17.73
C ARG A 18 67.25 0.21 18.18
N GLU A 19 67.15 -1.04 17.74
CA GLU A 19 68.11 -2.08 18.06
C GLU A 19 69.48 -1.81 17.44
N ARG A 20 69.53 -1.38 16.17
CA ARG A 20 70.78 -0.94 15.52
C ARG A 20 71.41 0.25 16.23
N LEU A 21 70.60 1.26 16.59
CA LEU A 21 71.07 2.43 17.32
C LEU A 21 71.62 2.05 18.72
N ARG A 22 70.96 1.13 19.42
CA ARG A 22 71.44 0.60 20.73
C ARG A 22 72.75 -0.15 20.59
N ALA A 23 72.84 -1.07 19.62
CA ALA A 23 74.07 -1.82 19.36
C ALA A 23 75.23 -0.87 19.08
N ARG A 24 74.98 0.17 18.26
CA ARG A 24 75.99 1.17 17.93
C ARG A 24 76.42 2.01 19.12
N ALA A 25 75.47 2.49 19.92
CA ALA A 25 75.76 3.26 21.13
C ALA A 25 76.57 2.44 22.15
N VAL A 26 76.29 1.14 22.28
CA VAL A 26 77.07 0.23 23.13
C VAL A 26 78.49 0.08 22.60
N ASP A 27 78.69 -0.11 21.29
CA ASP A 27 80.03 -0.19 20.69
C ASP A 27 80.87 1.06 20.97
N VAL A 28 80.28 2.25 20.77
CA VAL A 28 80.95 3.55 21.03
C VAL A 28 81.30 3.74 22.51
N TYR A 29 80.45 3.23 23.42
CA TYR A 29 80.64 3.38 24.87
C TYR A 29 81.61 2.37 25.48
N VAL A 30 81.55 1.11 25.04
CA VAL A 30 82.33 -0.02 25.56
C VAL A 30 83.75 -0.05 24.94
N ALA A 31 83.93 0.52 23.74
CA ALA A 31 85.25 0.67 23.16
C ALA A 31 86.18 1.49 24.09
N PRO A 32 87.44 1.05 24.33
CA PRO A 32 88.34 1.76 25.23
C PRO A 32 88.61 3.20 24.74
N ARG A 33 88.09 4.21 25.45
CA ARG A 33 88.33 5.64 25.13
C ARG A 33 89.81 6.06 25.14
N ARG A 34 90.72 5.20 25.61
CA ARG A 34 92.16 5.46 25.61
C ARG A 34 92.82 5.19 24.26
N ASP A 35 92.21 4.42 23.36
CA ASP A 35 92.80 4.09 22.06
C ASP A 35 92.43 5.07 20.94
N ALA A 36 91.20 5.60 20.90
CA ALA A 36 90.77 6.44 19.78
C ALA A 36 91.54 7.78 19.67
N LEU A 37 91.85 8.42 20.81
CA LEU A 37 92.61 9.68 20.85
C LEU A 37 94.13 9.47 20.64
N ASP A 38 94.70 8.36 21.12
CA ASP A 38 96.12 8.01 20.87
C ASP A 38 96.32 7.51 19.43
N GLN A 39 95.35 6.81 18.84
CA GLN A 39 95.36 6.39 17.43
C GLN A 39 95.16 7.56 16.46
N LEU A 40 94.43 8.62 16.83
CA LEU A 40 94.35 9.87 16.06
C LEU A 40 95.69 10.65 16.03
N ASN A 41 96.58 10.39 17.01
CA ASN A 41 97.88 11.07 17.14
C ASN A 41 99.06 10.31 16.50
N SER A 42 98.87 9.14 15.87
CA SER A 42 99.96 8.40 15.22
C SER A 42 100.34 9.03 13.87
N GLY A 43 101.59 9.46 13.70
CA GLY A 43 102.07 10.39 12.65
C GLY A 43 102.16 9.90 11.19
N ASP A 44 101.21 9.10 10.69
CA ASP A 44 101.13 8.71 9.27
C ASP A 44 99.92 9.37 8.58
N LEU A 45 100.17 10.21 7.57
CA LEU A 45 99.16 11.02 6.87
C LEU A 45 98.11 10.17 6.14
N LEU A 46 98.49 9.02 5.60
CA LEU A 46 97.58 8.10 4.89
C LEU A 46 96.59 7.45 5.85
N GLN A 47 97.05 7.08 7.04
CA GLN A 47 96.23 6.50 8.09
C GLN A 47 95.25 7.52 8.68
N THR A 48 95.67 8.78 8.83
CA THR A 48 94.79 9.87 9.28
C THR A 48 93.64 10.14 8.30
N ALA A 49 93.91 10.15 6.98
CA ALA A 49 92.87 10.37 5.97
C ALA A 49 91.83 9.23 5.94
N LEU A 50 92.28 7.97 6.00
CA LEU A 50 91.38 6.81 6.09
C LEU A 50 90.55 6.83 7.38
N ARG A 51 91.13 7.24 8.51
CA ARG A 51 90.40 7.35 9.79
C ARG A 51 89.38 8.48 9.80
N GLN A 52 89.69 9.62 9.18
CA GLN A 52 88.74 10.71 9.02
C GLN A 52 87.56 10.29 8.14
N SER A 53 87.79 9.50 7.08
CA SER A 53 86.69 8.95 6.27
C SER A 53 85.85 7.94 7.06
N PHE A 54 86.47 6.99 7.78
CA PHE A 54 85.73 6.04 8.62
C PHE A 54 84.95 6.73 9.74
N LEU A 55 85.53 7.76 10.39
CA LEU A 55 84.82 8.52 11.42
C LEU A 55 83.64 9.30 10.82
N SER A 56 83.82 9.89 9.64
CA SER A 56 82.72 10.58 8.95
C SER A 56 81.61 9.64 8.46
N GLU A 57 81.97 8.42 8.05
CA GLU A 57 81.03 7.36 7.67
C GLU A 57 80.24 6.90 8.90
N VAL A 58 80.93 6.57 10.00
CA VAL A 58 80.31 6.16 11.26
C VAL A 58 79.38 7.23 11.85
N VAL A 59 79.87 8.47 11.92
CA VAL A 59 79.09 9.58 12.49
C VAL A 59 77.94 9.94 11.56
N GLY A 60 78.15 9.87 10.24
CA GLY A 60 77.09 10.01 9.22
C GLY A 60 75.99 8.97 9.38
N ASP A 61 76.35 7.70 9.51
CA ASP A 61 75.44 6.57 9.72
C ASP A 61 74.61 6.73 11.01
N GLU A 62 75.21 7.24 12.09
CA GLU A 62 74.50 7.49 13.35
C GLU A 62 73.43 8.59 13.22
N TYR A 63 73.76 9.69 12.54
CA TYR A 63 72.79 10.73 12.24
C TYR A 63 71.68 10.22 11.32
N GLU A 64 72.01 9.37 10.34
CA GLU A 64 71.05 8.75 9.44
C GLU A 64 70.07 7.82 10.18
N LEU A 65 70.55 6.95 11.08
CA LEU A 65 69.68 6.08 11.87
C LEU A 65 68.73 6.86 12.79
N VAL A 66 69.19 7.96 13.37
CA VAL A 66 68.35 8.84 14.20
C VAL A 66 67.29 9.54 13.35
N ASP A 67 67.64 9.99 12.15
CA ASP A 67 66.69 10.63 11.23
C ASP A 67 65.65 9.63 10.69
N GLN A 68 66.09 8.42 10.33
CA GLN A 68 65.22 7.31 9.96
C GLN A 68 64.23 6.95 11.09
N LEU A 69 64.71 6.91 12.35
CA LEU A 69 63.83 6.63 13.49
C LEU A 69 62.79 7.74 13.69
N ARG A 70 63.19 9.01 13.58
CA ARG A 70 62.27 10.16 13.71
C ARG A 70 61.21 10.15 12.62
N THR A 71 61.60 9.87 11.38
CA THR A 71 60.69 9.74 10.25
C THR A 71 59.70 8.59 10.47
N ALA A 72 60.19 7.41 10.83
CA ALA A 72 59.34 6.25 11.11
C ALA A 72 58.37 6.48 12.29
N GLN A 73 58.79 7.22 13.32
CA GLN A 73 57.91 7.66 14.41
C GLN A 73 56.80 8.60 13.93
N ALA A 74 57.15 9.59 13.11
CA ALA A 74 56.18 10.52 12.56
C ALA A 74 55.16 9.80 11.64
N ASP A 75 55.63 8.85 10.85
CA ASP A 75 54.79 8.02 9.97
C ASP A 75 53.86 7.11 10.77
N GLN A 76 54.36 6.47 11.84
CA GLN A 76 53.53 5.66 12.75
C GLN A 76 52.44 6.52 13.41
N ASP A 77 52.79 7.69 13.93
CA ASP A 77 51.83 8.60 14.56
C ASP A 77 50.78 9.09 13.54
N ALA A 78 51.18 9.34 12.30
CA ALA A 78 50.27 9.70 11.22
C ALA A 78 49.31 8.54 10.87
N ALA A 79 49.84 7.33 10.69
CA ALA A 79 49.05 6.14 10.41
C ALA A 79 48.05 5.83 11.53
N GLN A 80 48.47 5.98 12.79
CA GLN A 80 47.60 5.77 13.94
C GLN A 80 46.45 6.78 13.98
N ARG A 81 46.73 8.07 13.73
CA ARG A 81 45.68 9.11 13.64
C ARG A 81 44.66 8.80 12.54
N VAL A 82 45.11 8.34 11.38
CA VAL A 82 44.23 7.93 10.27
C VAL A 82 43.36 6.73 10.67
N ALA A 83 43.96 5.71 11.29
CA ALA A 83 43.24 4.53 11.75
C ALA A 83 42.19 4.85 12.83
N ASP A 84 42.51 5.74 13.77
CA ASP A 84 41.58 6.16 14.82
C ASP A 84 40.42 7.00 14.27
N ALA A 85 40.71 7.88 13.30
CA ALA A 85 39.68 8.64 12.58
C ALA A 85 38.74 7.70 11.81
N ALA A 86 39.28 6.77 11.02
CA ALA A 86 38.48 5.79 10.29
C ALA A 86 37.62 4.92 11.21
N ALA A 87 38.14 4.53 12.39
CA ALA A 87 37.38 3.79 13.38
C ALA A 87 36.29 4.63 14.06
N ALA A 88 36.51 5.93 14.23
CA ALA A 88 35.48 6.85 14.72
C ALA A 88 34.36 7.03 13.69
N ASP A 89 34.71 7.24 12.42
CA ASP A 89 33.76 7.38 11.31
C ASP A 89 32.92 6.10 11.15
N ALA A 90 33.55 4.92 11.14
CA ALA A 90 32.83 3.65 11.05
C ALA A 90 31.86 3.42 12.23
N ARG A 91 32.21 3.85 13.44
CA ARG A 91 31.31 3.78 14.61
C ARG A 91 30.15 4.76 14.48
N ALA A 92 30.38 5.95 13.93
CA ALA A 92 29.33 6.93 13.68
C ALA A 92 28.35 6.41 12.62
N GLU A 93 28.86 5.82 11.53
CA GLU A 93 28.03 5.18 10.50
C GLU A 93 27.21 4.01 11.06
N GLN A 94 27.80 3.17 11.91
CA GLN A 94 27.08 2.08 12.58
C GLN A 94 25.94 2.62 13.46
N ALA A 95 26.21 3.64 14.27
CA ALA A 95 25.18 4.25 15.11
C ALA A 95 24.04 4.88 14.28
N GLU A 96 24.36 5.50 13.14
CA GLU A 96 23.35 6.02 12.22
C GLU A 96 22.50 4.89 11.60
N LEU A 97 23.13 3.78 11.21
CA LEU A 97 22.42 2.61 10.68
C LEU A 97 21.50 1.98 11.73
N ASP A 98 21.94 1.89 12.99
CA ASP A 98 21.11 1.35 14.08
C ASP A 98 19.87 2.22 14.30
N VAL A 99 20.00 3.55 14.30
CA VAL A 99 18.86 4.47 14.38
C VAL A 99 17.90 4.26 13.20
N ARG A 100 18.42 4.13 11.97
CA ARG A 100 17.58 3.89 10.79
C ARG A 100 16.88 2.52 10.83
N LEU A 101 17.49 1.50 11.44
CA LEU A 101 16.86 0.20 11.63
C LEU A 101 15.70 0.28 12.62
N ASP A 102 15.85 1.03 13.70
CA ASP A 102 14.78 1.28 14.67
C ASP A 102 13.62 2.06 14.03
N GLU A 103 13.93 3.14 13.29
CA GLU A 103 12.91 3.90 12.54
C GLU A 103 12.14 3.03 11.54
N LEU A 104 12.83 2.11 10.86
CA LEU A 104 12.20 1.18 9.91
C LEU A 104 11.35 0.12 10.63
N ALA A 105 11.76 -0.34 11.81
CA ALA A 105 10.98 -1.25 12.62
C ALA A 105 9.68 -0.60 13.10
N ASP A 106 9.75 0.65 13.57
CA ASP A 106 8.58 1.42 13.99
C ASP A 106 7.62 1.69 12.82
N ALA A 107 8.15 2.14 11.69
CA ALA A 107 7.34 2.38 10.48
C ALA A 107 6.66 1.10 9.98
N ARG A 108 7.32 -0.06 10.12
CA ARG A 108 6.72 -1.35 9.78
C ARG A 108 5.59 -1.72 10.73
N ALA A 109 5.76 -1.50 12.03
CA ALA A 109 4.72 -1.78 13.02
C ALA A 109 3.47 -0.92 12.76
N GLU A 110 3.64 0.37 12.48
CA GLU A 110 2.55 1.28 12.11
C GLU A 110 1.85 0.83 10.82
N ALA A 111 2.60 0.42 9.80
CA ALA A 111 2.03 -0.08 8.55
C ALA A 111 1.22 -1.39 8.75
N GLU A 112 1.66 -2.27 9.66
CA GLU A 112 0.93 -3.50 10.00
C GLU A 112 -0.38 -3.19 10.75
N GLU A 113 -0.39 -2.20 11.65
CA GLU A 113 -1.59 -1.71 12.35
C GLU A 113 -2.60 -1.09 11.38
N LEU A 114 -2.15 -0.17 10.51
CA LEU A 114 -2.98 0.45 9.48
C LEU A 114 -3.59 -0.59 8.53
N ARG A 115 -2.81 -1.62 8.16
CA ARG A 115 -3.31 -2.70 7.33
C ARG A 115 -4.39 -3.50 8.04
N ALA A 116 -4.24 -3.79 9.33
CA ALA A 116 -5.25 -4.48 10.12
C ALA A 116 -6.55 -3.65 10.21
N GLU A 117 -6.45 -2.35 10.43
CA GLU A 117 -7.61 -1.44 10.44
C GLU A 117 -8.34 -1.43 9.09
N VAL A 118 -7.61 -1.31 7.99
CA VAL A 118 -8.20 -1.32 6.64
C VAL A 118 -8.89 -2.66 6.36
N GLN A 119 -8.28 -3.79 6.75
CA GLN A 119 -8.90 -5.11 6.60
C GLN A 119 -10.18 -5.24 7.42
N PHE A 120 -10.18 -4.75 8.66
CA PHE A 120 -11.38 -4.73 9.50
C PHE A 120 -12.50 -3.92 8.84
N ARG A 121 -12.19 -2.72 8.34
CA ARG A 121 -13.17 -1.86 7.63
C ARG A 121 -13.71 -2.53 6.36
N ILE A 122 -12.87 -3.20 5.59
CA ILE A 122 -13.33 -3.93 4.40
C ILE A 122 -14.33 -5.02 4.80
N ALA A 123 -14.01 -5.82 5.82
CA ALA A 123 -14.89 -6.88 6.29
C ALA A 123 -16.24 -6.34 6.80
N ASP A 124 -16.21 -5.21 7.52
CA ASP A 124 -17.42 -4.51 7.98
C ASP A 124 -18.29 -4.05 6.79
N TRP A 125 -17.69 -3.42 5.78
CA TRP A 125 -18.39 -3.01 4.56
C TRP A 125 -18.92 -4.19 3.74
N GLU A 126 -18.21 -5.31 3.71
CA GLU A 126 -18.68 -6.53 3.06
C GLU A 126 -19.92 -7.11 3.77
N ALA A 127 -19.94 -7.07 5.11
CA ALA A 127 -21.11 -7.48 5.89
C ALA A 127 -22.32 -6.58 5.60
N VAL A 128 -22.14 -5.26 5.61
CA VAL A 128 -23.21 -4.30 5.28
C VAL A 128 -23.73 -4.52 3.84
N ASN A 129 -22.83 -4.74 2.87
CA ASN A 129 -23.25 -5.02 1.50
C ASN A 129 -24.03 -6.34 1.40
N ALA A 130 -23.66 -7.36 2.17
CA ALA A 130 -24.38 -8.63 2.21
C ALA A 130 -25.78 -8.47 2.83
N GLU A 131 -25.93 -7.65 3.87
CA GLU A 131 -27.22 -7.33 4.48
C GLU A 131 -28.14 -6.60 3.49
N ILE A 132 -27.63 -5.59 2.77
CA ILE A 132 -28.40 -4.87 1.74
C ILE A 132 -28.84 -5.82 0.63
N ALA A 133 -27.93 -6.67 0.14
CA ALA A 133 -28.26 -7.63 -0.91
C ALA A 133 -29.32 -8.66 -0.45
N ALA A 134 -29.31 -9.06 0.82
CA ALA A 134 -30.33 -9.93 1.39
C ALA A 134 -31.69 -9.23 1.49
N ALA A 135 -31.72 -7.98 1.95
CA ALA A 135 -32.93 -7.17 2.01
C ALA A 135 -33.55 -6.95 0.62
N ASP A 136 -32.73 -6.63 -0.39
CA ASP A 136 -33.17 -6.49 -1.78
C ASP A 136 -33.78 -7.80 -2.31
N ALA A 137 -33.19 -8.95 -1.97
CA ALA A 137 -33.70 -10.25 -2.37
C ALA A 137 -35.05 -10.60 -1.70
N GLU A 138 -35.23 -10.23 -0.43
CA GLU A 138 -36.47 -10.39 0.31
C GLU A 138 -37.59 -9.51 -0.27
N ILE A 139 -37.31 -8.23 -0.51
CA ILE A 139 -38.23 -7.29 -1.16
C ILE A 139 -38.66 -7.83 -2.53
N ALA A 140 -37.70 -8.28 -3.34
CA ALA A 140 -38.01 -8.84 -4.66
C ALA A 140 -38.85 -10.12 -4.59
N ALA A 141 -38.67 -10.95 -3.56
CA ALA A 141 -39.49 -12.14 -3.34
C ALA A 141 -40.91 -11.77 -2.92
N GLU A 142 -41.09 -10.78 -2.04
CA GLU A 142 -42.42 -10.35 -1.62
C GLU A 142 -43.19 -9.68 -2.77
N ILE A 143 -42.51 -8.86 -3.60
CA ILE A 143 -43.13 -8.29 -4.81
C ILE A 143 -43.66 -9.40 -5.72
N ARG A 144 -42.86 -10.43 -6.03
CA ARG A 144 -43.32 -11.56 -6.85
C ARG A 144 -44.51 -12.28 -6.24
N ARG A 145 -44.50 -12.49 -4.93
CA ARG A 145 -45.59 -13.14 -4.21
C ARG A 145 -46.89 -12.34 -4.30
N LEU A 146 -46.81 -11.02 -4.15
CA LEU A 146 -47.94 -10.11 -4.26
C LEU A 146 -48.49 -10.03 -5.69
N GLU A 147 -47.60 -9.98 -6.69
CA GLU A 147 -47.97 -10.03 -8.11
C GLU A 147 -48.70 -11.34 -8.47
N GLU A 148 -48.19 -12.49 -8.00
CA GLU A 148 -48.85 -13.78 -8.20
C GLU A 148 -50.23 -13.84 -7.53
N ALA A 149 -50.36 -13.31 -6.31
CA ALA A 149 -51.62 -13.26 -5.58
C ALA A 149 -52.66 -12.39 -6.32
N LEU A 150 -52.24 -11.22 -6.80
CA LEU A 150 -53.11 -10.34 -7.57
C LEU A 150 -53.53 -10.98 -8.90
N ALA A 151 -52.61 -11.66 -9.59
CA ALA A 151 -52.91 -12.36 -10.83
C ALA A 151 -53.92 -13.50 -10.61
N ARG A 152 -53.83 -14.23 -9.50
CA ARG A 152 -54.82 -15.25 -9.11
C ARG A 152 -56.19 -14.63 -8.85
N GLN A 153 -56.24 -13.54 -8.09
CA GLN A 153 -57.50 -12.84 -7.81
C GLN A 153 -58.16 -12.34 -9.10
N ALA A 154 -57.39 -11.70 -10.00
CA ALA A 154 -57.90 -11.24 -11.29
C ALA A 154 -58.41 -12.40 -12.17
N ALA A 155 -57.74 -13.55 -12.15
CA ALA A 155 -58.20 -14.73 -12.88
C ALA A 155 -59.50 -15.32 -12.30
N GLU A 156 -59.64 -15.34 -10.97
CA GLU A 156 -60.86 -15.78 -10.29
C GLU A 156 -62.04 -14.84 -10.59
N GLU A 157 -61.83 -13.53 -10.52
CA GLU A 157 -62.83 -12.51 -10.87
C GLU A 157 -63.24 -12.61 -12.35
N ALA A 158 -62.28 -12.77 -13.27
CA ALA A 158 -62.58 -12.96 -14.69
C ALA A 158 -63.38 -14.25 -14.95
N ALA A 159 -63.07 -15.35 -14.24
CA ALA A 159 -63.80 -16.60 -14.36
C ALA A 159 -65.22 -16.51 -13.76
N ALA A 160 -65.40 -15.74 -12.68
CA ALA A 160 -66.72 -15.45 -12.12
C ALA A 160 -67.55 -14.59 -13.09
N ALA A 161 -66.96 -13.54 -13.66
CA ALA A 161 -67.62 -12.68 -14.64
C ALA A 161 -68.04 -13.46 -15.91
N ARG A 162 -67.19 -14.36 -16.42
CA ARG A 162 -67.53 -15.24 -17.54
C ARG A 162 -68.71 -16.15 -17.23
N ARG A 163 -68.71 -16.79 -16.06
CA ARG A 163 -69.84 -17.65 -15.62
C ARG A 163 -71.14 -16.85 -15.50
N ALA A 164 -71.09 -15.66 -14.90
CA ALA A 164 -72.25 -14.79 -14.80
C ALA A 164 -72.78 -14.34 -16.17
N ALA A 165 -71.89 -14.03 -17.12
CA ALA A 165 -72.27 -13.68 -18.49
C ALA A 165 -72.87 -14.87 -19.25
N GLU A 166 -72.32 -16.08 -19.09
CA GLU A 166 -72.87 -17.31 -19.68
C GLU A 166 -74.26 -17.64 -19.10
N GLU A 167 -74.45 -17.49 -17.78
CA GLU A 167 -75.75 -17.68 -17.11
C GLU A 167 -76.78 -16.64 -17.57
N ALA A 168 -76.39 -15.37 -17.68
CA ALA A 168 -77.26 -14.31 -18.17
C ALA A 168 -77.68 -14.54 -19.64
N ALA A 169 -76.74 -14.91 -20.51
CA ALA A 169 -77.03 -15.23 -21.91
C ALA A 169 -77.94 -16.47 -22.04
N ALA A 170 -77.79 -17.47 -21.17
CA ALA A 170 -78.67 -18.63 -21.13
C ALA A 170 -80.09 -18.28 -20.65
N GLN A 171 -80.22 -17.36 -19.69
CA GLN A 171 -81.52 -16.84 -19.23
C GLN A 171 -82.20 -16.03 -20.34
N GLU A 172 -81.49 -15.10 -20.98
CA GLU A 172 -82.01 -14.32 -22.11
C GLU A 172 -82.46 -15.22 -23.27
N ALA A 173 -81.70 -16.27 -23.60
CA ALA A 173 -82.08 -17.23 -24.64
C ALA A 173 -83.36 -18.01 -24.26
N ALA A 174 -83.50 -18.43 -23.00
CA ALA A 174 -84.71 -19.10 -22.52
C ALA A 174 -85.93 -18.17 -22.52
N GLU A 175 -85.76 -16.91 -22.11
CA GLU A 175 -86.82 -15.89 -22.17
C GLU A 175 -87.21 -15.55 -23.62
N ALA A 176 -86.24 -15.53 -24.55
CA ALA A 176 -86.51 -15.33 -25.97
C ALA A 176 -87.26 -16.51 -26.61
N ASP A 177 -86.94 -17.75 -26.22
CA ASP A 177 -87.69 -18.93 -26.65
C ASP A 177 -89.13 -18.94 -26.07
N GLU A 178 -89.33 -18.50 -24.82
CA GLU A 178 -90.67 -18.31 -24.24
C GLU A 178 -91.45 -17.15 -24.91
N ALA A 179 -90.78 -16.04 -25.24
CA ALA A 179 -91.39 -14.92 -25.95
C ALA A 179 -91.71 -15.22 -27.43
N ALA A 180 -90.97 -16.14 -28.06
CA ALA A 180 -91.23 -16.59 -29.43
C ALA A 180 -92.49 -17.46 -29.57
N GLU A 181 -93.02 -18.02 -28.47
CA GLU A 181 -94.36 -18.63 -28.45
C GLU A 181 -95.51 -17.61 -28.45
N ASP A 182 -95.23 -16.30 -28.28
CA ASP A 182 -96.23 -15.21 -28.23
C ASP A 182 -95.79 -13.94 -29.02
N GLY A 183 -95.24 -14.10 -30.24
CA GLY A 183 -95.31 -13.07 -31.31
C GLY A 183 -94.13 -12.08 -31.50
N GLU A 184 -93.59 -12.13 -32.74
CA GLU A 184 -93.02 -11.06 -33.62
C GLU A 184 -91.81 -10.17 -33.20
N ALA A 185 -90.64 -10.55 -33.77
CA ALA A 185 -89.50 -9.79 -34.31
C ALA A 185 -89.00 -8.48 -33.67
N GLY A 186 -87.73 -8.50 -33.24
CA GLY A 186 -86.91 -7.29 -33.06
C GLY A 186 -85.44 -7.63 -32.82
N GLY A 187 -84.59 -7.51 -33.85
CA GLY A 187 -83.16 -7.72 -33.73
C GLY A 187 -82.47 -6.54 -33.05
N ALA A 188 -81.63 -6.83 -32.04
CA ALA A 188 -80.73 -5.88 -31.41
C ALA A 188 -79.29 -6.41 -31.51
N GLU A 189 -78.40 -5.49 -31.85
CA GLU A 189 -77.00 -5.68 -32.18
C GLU A 189 -76.15 -5.81 -30.91
N LEU A 190 -75.33 -6.88 -30.84
CA LEU A 190 -74.43 -7.17 -29.71
C LEU A 190 -73.19 -6.28 -29.79
N GLU A 191 -73.08 -5.32 -28.88
CA GLU A 191 -71.85 -4.56 -28.65
C GLU A 191 -70.88 -5.40 -27.81
N ILE A 192 -69.90 -6.00 -28.47
CA ILE A 192 -68.79 -6.71 -27.83
C ILE A 192 -67.89 -5.67 -27.16
N THR A 193 -67.94 -5.60 -25.84
CA THR A 193 -66.99 -4.80 -25.05
C THR A 193 -65.62 -5.48 -25.10
N GLU A 194 -64.64 -4.75 -25.62
CA GLU A 194 -63.28 -5.24 -25.79
C GLU A 194 -62.64 -5.67 -24.46
N PRO A 195 -61.77 -6.69 -24.48
CA PRO A 195 -61.01 -7.08 -23.30
C PRO A 195 -60.12 -5.92 -22.87
N VAL A 196 -60.14 -5.60 -21.57
CA VAL A 196 -59.23 -4.64 -20.94
C VAL A 196 -57.80 -5.03 -21.31
N ALA A 197 -57.19 -4.23 -22.19
CA ALA A 197 -55.79 -4.37 -22.52
C ALA A 197 -54.97 -4.15 -21.26
N VAL A 198 -54.17 -5.14 -20.89
CA VAL A 198 -53.07 -4.97 -19.93
C VAL A 198 -52.06 -4.05 -20.62
N GLY A 199 -52.30 -2.74 -20.53
CA GLY A 199 -51.46 -1.71 -21.13
C GLY A 199 -50.08 -1.73 -20.49
N GLY A 200 -49.05 -1.70 -21.34
CA GLY A 200 -47.66 -1.61 -20.88
C GLY A 200 -47.45 -0.41 -19.94
N PHE A 201 -46.72 -0.65 -18.85
CA PHE A 201 -46.40 0.39 -17.86
C PHE A 201 -45.76 1.60 -18.55
N THR A 202 -46.50 2.70 -18.61
CA THR A 202 -46.03 3.96 -19.20
C THR A 202 -45.95 4.99 -18.09
N VAL A 203 -44.74 5.49 -17.83
CA VAL A 203 -44.52 6.57 -16.85
C VAL A 203 -45.18 7.83 -17.38
N THR A 204 -46.16 8.33 -16.63
CA THR A 204 -46.93 9.54 -16.97
C THR A 204 -46.38 10.78 -16.27
N HIS A 205 -45.80 10.61 -15.08
CA HIS A 205 -45.27 11.69 -14.25
C HIS A 205 -43.98 11.24 -13.56
N ARG A 206 -43.11 12.19 -13.21
CA ARG A 206 -41.95 11.92 -12.37
C ARG A 206 -42.39 11.85 -10.90
N PRO A 207 -41.82 10.96 -10.07
CA PRO A 207 -42.19 10.85 -8.66
C PRO A 207 -41.96 12.14 -7.87
N VAL A 208 -40.95 12.92 -8.24
CA VAL A 208 -40.62 14.25 -7.69
C VAL A 208 -40.19 15.20 -8.82
N PRO A 209 -40.37 16.53 -8.66
CA PRO A 209 -40.06 17.51 -9.70
C PRO A 209 -38.55 17.77 -9.90
N GLY A 210 -37.69 17.28 -9.01
CA GLY A 210 -36.26 17.55 -9.04
C GLY A 210 -35.50 16.92 -10.22
N PRO A 211 -34.28 17.42 -10.51
CA PRO A 211 -33.42 16.86 -11.55
C PRO A 211 -32.99 15.42 -11.23
N VAL A 212 -32.61 14.68 -12.28
CA VAL A 212 -31.95 13.37 -12.09
C VAL A 212 -30.54 13.61 -11.56
N THR A 213 -30.21 13.06 -10.40
CA THR A 213 -28.86 13.09 -9.80
C THR A 213 -28.07 11.83 -10.13
N SER A 214 -28.76 10.74 -10.46
CA SER A 214 -28.19 9.45 -10.88
C SER A 214 -29.07 8.76 -11.92
N SER A 215 -28.51 8.44 -13.09
CA SER A 215 -29.21 7.65 -14.12
C SER A 215 -29.18 6.16 -13.82
N PHE A 216 -30.09 5.41 -14.44
CA PHE A 216 -30.08 3.95 -14.44
C PHE A 216 -28.82 3.41 -15.15
N GLY A 217 -28.30 2.28 -14.67
CA GLY A 217 -27.21 1.53 -15.31
C GLY A 217 -25.88 1.55 -14.54
N PRO A 218 -24.76 1.17 -15.18
CA PRO A 218 -23.48 1.04 -14.50
C PRO A 218 -22.96 2.40 -14.02
N ARG A 219 -22.61 2.51 -12.74
CA ARG A 219 -22.01 3.71 -12.14
C ARG A 219 -20.68 3.38 -11.47
N MET A 220 -19.72 4.30 -11.58
CA MET A 220 -18.43 4.17 -10.91
C MET A 220 -18.58 4.59 -9.45
N HIS A 221 -18.21 3.70 -8.53
CA HIS A 221 -18.25 4.00 -7.11
C HIS A 221 -17.18 5.06 -6.78
N PRO A 222 -17.53 6.22 -6.20
CA PRO A 222 -16.62 7.35 -6.04
C PRO A 222 -15.42 7.04 -5.13
N ILE A 223 -15.55 6.03 -4.26
CA ILE A 223 -14.50 5.63 -3.32
C ILE A 223 -13.64 4.48 -3.88
N PHE A 224 -14.25 3.53 -4.60
CA PHE A 224 -13.58 2.27 -4.97
C PHE A 224 -13.17 2.20 -6.44
N GLY A 225 -13.62 3.15 -7.28
CA GLY A 225 -13.37 3.15 -8.73
C GLY A 225 -14.01 1.99 -9.49
N THR A 226 -14.69 1.08 -8.81
CA THR A 226 -15.37 -0.08 -9.40
C THR A 226 -16.71 0.31 -10.00
N THR A 227 -17.06 -0.27 -11.14
CA THR A 227 -18.40 -0.15 -11.71
C THR A 227 -19.38 -1.05 -10.96
N ARG A 228 -20.49 -0.47 -10.49
CA ARG A 228 -21.62 -1.17 -9.85
C ARG A 228 -22.92 -0.83 -10.58
N PRO A 229 -23.91 -1.75 -10.67
CA PRO A 229 -25.20 -1.43 -11.25
C PRO A 229 -26.00 -0.50 -10.35
N HIS A 230 -26.55 0.56 -10.92
CA HIS A 230 -27.57 1.40 -10.30
C HIS A 230 -28.94 0.96 -10.84
N ASN A 231 -29.70 0.23 -10.02
CA ASN A 231 -30.96 -0.42 -10.42
C ASN A 231 -32.17 0.52 -10.36
N GLY A 232 -31.95 1.84 -10.23
CA GLY A 232 -32.97 2.87 -10.16
C GLY A 232 -32.55 4.16 -10.85
N ILE A 233 -33.35 5.21 -10.68
CA ILE A 233 -33.02 6.59 -11.08
C ILE A 233 -33.19 7.44 -9.83
N ASP A 234 -32.14 8.17 -9.45
CA ASP A 234 -32.21 9.06 -8.30
C ASP A 234 -32.67 10.43 -8.77
N PHE A 235 -33.68 10.95 -8.09
CA PHE A 235 -34.20 12.28 -8.30
C PHE A 235 -33.92 13.11 -7.05
N ASP A 236 -33.51 14.36 -7.27
CA ASP A 236 -33.37 15.33 -6.18
C ASP A 236 -34.74 15.67 -5.56
N GLY A 237 -34.76 15.93 -4.26
CA GLY A 237 -35.97 16.31 -3.52
C GLY A 237 -35.66 16.69 -2.08
N ASP A 238 -36.46 17.59 -1.52
CA ASP A 238 -36.32 18.01 -0.13
C ASP A 238 -37.10 17.08 0.81
N THR A 239 -36.66 17.01 2.06
CA THR A 239 -37.38 16.23 3.07
C THR A 239 -38.78 16.79 3.29
N GLY A 240 -39.80 15.96 3.06
CA GLY A 240 -41.20 16.32 3.19
C GLY A 240 -41.90 16.64 1.86
N ASP A 241 -41.17 16.66 0.75
CA ASP A 241 -41.78 16.75 -0.57
C ASP A 241 -42.68 15.54 -0.85
N PRO A 242 -43.87 15.74 -1.45
CA PRO A 242 -44.77 14.64 -1.79
C PRO A 242 -44.18 13.80 -2.93
N ILE A 243 -44.10 12.48 -2.72
CA ILE A 243 -43.75 11.51 -3.77
C ILE A 243 -45.05 11.06 -4.44
N VAL A 244 -45.20 11.37 -5.73
CA VAL A 244 -46.40 11.01 -6.51
C VAL A 244 -46.22 9.70 -7.27
N ALA A 245 -47.33 9.01 -7.53
CA ALA A 245 -47.31 7.81 -8.36
C ALA A 245 -46.89 8.14 -9.80
N ALA A 246 -45.92 7.39 -10.33
CA ALA A 246 -45.40 7.60 -11.68
C ALA A 246 -46.42 7.25 -12.78
N ALA A 247 -47.36 6.35 -12.47
CA ALA A 247 -48.45 5.92 -13.32
C ALA A 247 -49.62 5.41 -12.46
N SER A 248 -50.79 5.22 -13.07
CA SER A 248 -51.90 4.52 -12.42
C SER A 248 -51.50 3.10 -12.03
N GLY A 249 -51.87 2.68 -10.83
CA GLY A 249 -51.57 1.35 -10.31
C GLY A 249 -52.15 1.15 -8.91
N ASN A 250 -51.96 -0.05 -8.38
CA ASN A 250 -52.36 -0.42 -7.03
C ASN A 250 -51.12 -0.56 -6.14
N VAL A 251 -51.17 -0.01 -4.93
CA VAL A 251 -50.11 -0.16 -3.94
C VAL A 251 -50.16 -1.60 -3.39
N LEU A 252 -49.11 -2.37 -3.63
CA LEU A 252 -49.00 -3.74 -3.14
C LEU A 252 -48.25 -3.82 -1.79
N MET A 253 -47.32 -2.89 -1.55
CA MET A 253 -46.47 -2.82 -0.36
C MET A 253 -46.15 -1.36 -0.05
N ALA A 254 -46.12 -0.99 1.23
CA ALA A 254 -45.82 0.36 1.74
C ALA A 254 -44.93 0.29 2.97
#